data_AF-A0ABC8QZE2-F1
#
_entry.id   AF-A0ABC8QZE2-F1
#
_cell.length_a   1.000
_cell.length_b   1.000
_cell.length_c   1.000
_cell.angle_alpha   90.00
_cell.angle_beta   90.00
_cell.angle_gamma   90.00
#
_symmetry.space_group_name_H-M   'P 1'
#
loop_
_entity.id
_entity.type
_entity.pdbx_description
1 polymer ?
#
loop_
_entity_poly.entity_id
_entity_poly.type
_entity_poly.pdbx_seq_one_letter_code
_entity_poly.pdbx_strand_id
1 'polypeptide(L)'
;MSCRKFIKSFVQGFLPGLTLKIFLFILPKILMIMSKLEGYAALSVIERRTAAKYYYFMLVNVFLGSIVTGTAFEQLDAFLHQSPTQIPRTIGVSIPMKATFFITFIMVDGWAGMAGEILRLKPLVIFHLKNMFLVKTDRDREKAMNPGSVDLPESLPSLQLYFLLGLVYAVVTPILLPFILVFFAFAYFVYRHQIINVYNQRYESAAAFWPHVHGRIIASVVLSQLLLFGLLSTKKAANSTPLLVVLPVLTLTFHKYCKNRFEPAFRKYPLEEAMAKDQQDHAAEPGINLKSSLADAYLHPIFHSFEEVDLVEVKVDKNQIHIPSPSANELTPPSQPHYANHHEDEPSHNVHQQEVGPPSNLSHDEVDSSSIVYQYDIESPHHVHHH
;
A
#
# COMPACT_ATOMS: atom_id res chain seq x y z
N MET A 1 52.00 13.88 1.37
CA MET A 1 51.24 14.60 0.30
C MET A 1 50.14 13.76 -0.37
N SER A 2 50.30 12.42 -0.51
CA SER A 2 49.31 11.55 -1.18
C SER A 2 47.96 11.41 -0.43
N CYS A 3 47.99 11.23 0.91
CA CYS A 3 46.78 11.06 1.72
C CYS A 3 45.84 12.30 1.69
N ARG A 4 46.39 13.52 1.66
CA ARG A 4 45.61 14.77 1.56
C ARG A 4 44.90 14.91 0.21
N LYS A 5 45.51 14.43 -0.88
CA LYS A 5 44.88 14.41 -2.22
C LYS A 5 43.79 13.35 -2.30
N PHE A 6 44.02 12.16 -1.74
CA PHE A 6 43.02 11.09 -1.67
C PHE A 6 41.79 11.51 -0.84
N ILE A 7 41.99 12.07 0.36
CA ILE A 7 40.89 12.58 1.20
C ILE A 7 40.13 13.69 0.48
N LYS A 8 40.83 14.63 -0.18
CA LYS A 8 40.18 15.72 -0.91
C LYS A 8 39.37 15.22 -2.11
N SER A 9 39.90 14.25 -2.88
CA SER A 9 39.18 13.60 -3.99
C SER A 9 37.99 12.75 -3.51
N PHE A 10 38.11 12.07 -2.38
CA PHE A 10 37.02 11.29 -1.78
C PHE A 10 35.89 12.20 -1.27
N VAL A 11 36.25 13.27 -0.55
CA VAL A 11 35.29 14.24 0.00
C VAL A 11 34.61 15.07 -1.09
N GLN A 12 35.32 15.49 -2.15
CA GLN A 12 34.71 16.27 -3.24
C GLN A 12 33.99 15.43 -4.28
N GLY A 13 34.43 14.17 -4.52
CA GLY A 13 33.87 13.33 -5.59
C GLY A 13 32.85 12.30 -5.13
N PHE A 14 33.12 11.60 -4.03
CA PHE A 14 32.33 10.45 -3.60
C PHE A 14 31.28 10.80 -2.54
N LEU A 15 31.67 11.63 -1.56
CA LEU A 15 30.82 11.97 -0.42
C LEU A 15 29.48 12.62 -0.82
N PRO A 16 29.39 13.56 -1.79
CA PRO A 16 28.11 14.16 -2.18
C PRO A 16 27.16 13.13 -2.78
N GLY A 17 27.67 12.23 -3.62
CA GLY A 17 26.88 11.16 -4.23
C GLY A 17 26.39 10.13 -3.21
N LEU A 18 27.24 9.73 -2.26
CA LEU A 18 26.86 8.84 -1.16
C LEU A 18 25.81 9.48 -0.25
N THR A 19 26.00 10.75 0.12
CA THR A 19 25.08 11.51 0.97
C THR A 19 23.71 11.63 0.32
N LEU A 20 23.67 11.96 -0.97
CA LEU A 20 22.42 12.05 -1.72
C LEU A 20 21.70 10.70 -1.79
N LYS A 21 22.43 9.61 -2.04
CA LYS A 21 21.83 8.27 -2.09
C LYS A 21 21.25 7.83 -0.73
N ILE A 22 21.98 8.08 0.36
CA ILE A 22 21.50 7.82 1.72
C ILE A 22 20.25 8.66 2.02
N PHE A 23 20.26 9.94 1.66
CA PHE A 23 19.11 10.82 1.83
C PHE A 23 17.88 10.28 1.09
N LEU A 24 18.02 9.92 -0.18
CA LEU A 24 16.92 9.36 -0.98
C LEU A 24 16.40 8.03 -0.43
N PHE A 25 17.27 7.19 0.13
CA PHE A 25 16.86 5.94 0.77
C PHE A 25 16.05 6.17 2.06
N ILE A 26 16.40 7.18 2.85
CA ILE A 26 15.71 7.52 4.11
C ILE A 26 14.43 8.33 3.86
N LEU A 27 14.34 9.00 2.71
CA LEU A 27 13.27 9.94 2.39
C LEU A 27 11.85 9.38 2.55
N PRO A 28 11.48 8.18 2.06
CA PRO A 28 10.14 7.64 2.27
C PRO A 28 9.78 7.50 3.76
N LYS A 29 10.78 7.20 4.62
CA LYS A 29 10.58 7.12 6.08
C LYS A 29 10.34 8.50 6.70
N ILE A 30 11.06 9.53 6.25
CA ILE A 30 10.83 10.92 6.70
C ILE A 30 9.43 11.38 6.31
N LEU A 31 8.99 11.11 5.08
CA LEU A 31 7.66 11.49 4.60
C LEU A 31 6.54 10.73 5.33
N MET A 32 6.80 9.48 5.73
CA MET A 32 5.89 8.71 6.58
C MET A 32 5.77 9.34 7.97
N ILE A 33 6.89 9.73 8.60
CA ILE A 33 6.89 10.40 9.91
C ILE A 33 6.10 11.71 9.82
N MET A 34 6.35 12.53 8.79
CA MET A 34 5.60 13.76 8.55
C MET A 34 4.09 13.49 8.44
N SER A 35 3.70 12.44 7.70
CA SER A 35 2.28 12.09 7.56
C SER A 35 1.65 11.53 8.84
N LYS A 36 2.44 10.95 9.76
CA LYS A 36 1.98 10.57 11.10
C LYS A 36 1.79 11.79 12.00
N LEU A 37 2.70 12.76 11.91
CA LEU A 37 2.59 14.04 12.65
C LEU A 37 1.38 14.87 12.23
N GLU A 38 0.88 14.70 11.00
CA GLU A 38 -0.39 15.31 10.55
C GLU A 38 -1.63 14.76 11.28
N GLY A 39 -1.51 13.65 12.04
CA GLY A 39 -2.56 13.20 12.95
C GLY A 39 -3.70 12.38 12.34
N TYR A 40 -3.49 11.70 11.21
CA TYR A 40 -4.53 10.79 10.67
C TYR A 40 -4.64 9.51 11.50
N ALA A 41 -5.88 9.08 11.78
CA ALA A 41 -6.15 7.87 12.55
C ALA A 41 -5.86 6.56 11.77
N ALA A 42 -6.18 6.51 10.48
CA ALA A 42 -6.10 5.29 9.69
C ALA A 42 -4.75 5.15 8.94
N LEU A 43 -4.11 3.98 9.05
CA LEU A 43 -2.87 3.67 8.34
C LEU A 43 -3.01 3.83 6.83
N SER A 44 -4.15 3.41 6.26
CA SER A 44 -4.45 3.56 4.83
C SER A 44 -4.46 5.01 4.36
N VAL A 45 -4.82 5.96 5.23
CA VAL A 45 -4.78 7.41 4.93
C VAL A 45 -3.34 7.92 5.00
N ILE A 46 -2.60 7.54 6.05
CA ILE A 46 -1.20 7.91 6.25
C ILE A 46 -0.35 7.47 5.05
N GLU A 47 -0.52 6.22 4.59
CA GLU A 47 0.22 5.68 3.44
C GLU A 47 -0.13 6.41 2.14
N ARG A 48 -1.41 6.69 1.88
CA ARG A 48 -1.84 7.47 0.71
C ARG A 48 -1.26 8.89 0.71
N ARG A 49 -1.20 9.54 1.87
CA ARG A 49 -0.61 10.89 2.03
C ARG A 49 0.90 10.88 1.85
N THR A 50 1.57 9.86 2.39
CA THR A 50 3.00 9.64 2.21
C THR A 50 3.34 9.45 0.73
N ALA A 51 2.58 8.58 0.04
CA ALA A 51 2.72 8.37 -1.41
C ALA A 51 2.52 9.67 -2.19
N ALA A 52 1.59 10.54 -1.78
CA ALA A 52 1.37 11.83 -2.44
C ALA A 52 2.57 12.76 -2.31
N LYS A 53 3.11 12.91 -1.10
CA LYS A 53 4.31 13.72 -0.86
C LYS A 53 5.50 13.18 -1.67
N TYR A 54 5.68 11.87 -1.68
CA TYR A 54 6.78 11.25 -2.40
C TYR A 54 6.64 11.40 -3.91
N TYR A 55 5.43 11.29 -4.47
CA TYR A 55 5.17 11.59 -5.88
C TYR A 55 5.56 13.01 -6.26
N TYR A 56 5.14 14.02 -5.49
CA TYR A 56 5.54 15.40 -5.78
C TYR A 56 7.04 15.62 -5.65
N PHE A 57 7.68 14.98 -4.67
CA PHE A 57 9.13 15.02 -4.54
C PHE A 57 9.82 14.45 -5.79
N MET A 58 9.41 13.27 -6.26
CA MET A 58 9.97 12.62 -7.44
C MET A 58 9.72 13.46 -8.71
N LEU A 59 8.52 14.03 -8.85
CA LEU A 59 8.17 14.90 -9.98
C LEU A 59 9.07 16.15 -10.02
N VAL A 60 9.23 16.85 -8.89
CA VAL A 60 9.99 18.11 -8.86
C VAL A 60 11.48 17.87 -8.90
N ASN A 61 12.01 16.90 -8.14
CA ASN A 61 13.46 16.73 -7.99
C ASN A 61 14.03 15.76 -9.01
N VAL A 62 13.40 14.59 -9.20
CA VAL A 62 13.94 13.56 -10.09
C VAL A 62 13.60 13.87 -11.54
N PHE A 63 12.36 14.23 -11.86
CA PHE A 63 11.98 14.57 -13.22
C PHE A 63 12.36 16.01 -13.60
N LEU A 64 11.71 17.03 -13.02
CA LEU A 64 11.98 18.43 -13.40
C LEU A 64 13.41 18.85 -13.01
N GLY A 65 13.86 18.46 -11.81
CA GLY A 65 15.19 18.79 -11.32
C GLY A 65 16.31 18.20 -12.18
N SER A 66 16.21 16.96 -12.66
CA SER A 66 17.25 16.42 -13.57
C SER A 66 17.28 17.13 -14.93
N ILE A 67 16.11 17.55 -15.43
CA ILE A 67 16.02 18.36 -16.65
C ILE A 67 16.66 19.72 -16.40
N VAL A 68 16.26 20.42 -15.33
CA VAL A 68 16.71 21.78 -15.00
C VAL A 68 18.17 21.80 -14.57
N THR A 69 18.63 20.96 -13.65
CA THR A 69 20.04 20.94 -13.21
C THR A 69 20.96 20.61 -14.38
N GLY A 70 20.55 19.69 -15.24
CA GLY A 70 21.31 19.34 -16.42
C GLY A 70 21.34 20.43 -17.51
N THR A 71 20.48 21.45 -17.43
CA THR A 71 20.44 22.61 -18.34
C THR A 71 20.95 23.88 -17.67
N ALA A 72 20.78 23.98 -16.36
CA ALA A 72 21.17 25.10 -15.53
C ALA A 72 22.70 25.13 -15.41
N PHE A 73 23.40 24.00 -15.31
CA PHE A 73 24.87 24.05 -15.40
C PHE A 73 25.38 24.56 -16.77
N GLU A 74 24.58 24.45 -17.83
CA GLU A 74 24.91 24.97 -19.17
C GLU A 74 24.36 26.38 -19.42
N GLN A 75 23.33 26.83 -18.70
CA GLN A 75 22.57 28.07 -18.97
C GLN A 75 22.11 28.85 -17.70
N LEU A 76 22.77 28.67 -16.54
CA LEU A 76 22.34 29.19 -15.22
C LEU A 76 22.02 30.68 -15.25
N ASP A 77 22.88 31.44 -15.93
CA ASP A 77 22.81 32.89 -16.03
C ASP A 77 21.59 33.35 -16.85
N ALA A 78 21.18 32.55 -17.84
CA ALA A 78 20.00 32.80 -18.66
C ALA A 78 18.69 32.39 -17.96
N PHE A 79 18.70 31.35 -17.12
CA PHE A 79 17.50 30.89 -16.41
C PHE A 79 17.04 31.86 -15.31
N LEU A 80 17.96 32.48 -14.59
CA LEU A 80 17.64 33.42 -13.50
C LEU A 80 17.06 34.76 -14.00
N HIS A 81 17.30 35.11 -15.27
CA HIS A 81 16.86 36.37 -15.87
C HIS A 81 15.74 36.19 -16.93
N GLN A 82 15.20 34.98 -17.11
CA GLN A 82 14.20 34.70 -18.14
C GLN A 82 12.76 34.96 -17.67
N SER A 83 11.92 35.43 -18.60
CA SER A 83 10.49 35.62 -18.37
C SER A 83 9.75 34.27 -18.24
N PRO A 84 8.65 34.18 -17.46
CA PRO A 84 7.89 32.95 -17.25
C PRO A 84 7.40 32.26 -18.52
N THR A 85 7.25 33.00 -19.62
CA THR A 85 6.85 32.49 -20.94
C THR A 85 7.93 31.66 -21.63
N GLN A 86 9.21 31.81 -21.26
CA GLN A 86 10.32 31.02 -21.83
C GLN A 86 10.55 29.70 -21.10
N ILE A 87 10.03 29.52 -19.87
CA ILE A 87 10.28 28.32 -19.06
C ILE A 87 9.83 27.02 -19.77
N PRO A 88 8.59 26.91 -20.30
CA PRO A 88 8.18 25.71 -21.01
C PRO A 88 9.01 25.46 -22.28
N ARG A 89 9.48 26.53 -22.91
CA ARG A 89 10.29 26.51 -24.12
C ARG A 89 11.66 25.90 -23.86
N THR A 90 12.35 26.41 -22.84
CA THR A 90 13.70 25.95 -22.47
C THR A 90 13.67 24.51 -21.99
N ILE A 91 12.71 24.16 -21.12
CA ILE A 91 12.51 22.77 -20.67
C ILE A 91 12.21 21.84 -21.86
N GLY A 92 11.37 22.28 -22.80
CA GLY A 92 10.97 21.52 -23.98
C GLY A 92 12.17 21.04 -24.82
N VAL A 93 13.14 21.92 -25.09
CA VAL A 93 14.35 21.59 -25.89
C VAL A 93 15.28 20.62 -25.15
N SER A 94 15.31 20.71 -23.83
CA SER A 94 16.25 19.96 -23.00
C SER A 94 15.81 18.53 -22.67
N ILE A 95 14.51 18.25 -22.76
CA ILE A 95 13.94 16.91 -22.55
C ILE A 95 14.62 15.87 -23.46
N PRO A 96 14.63 16.02 -24.81
CA PRO A 96 15.26 15.02 -25.67
C PRO A 96 16.74 14.78 -25.35
N MET A 97 17.47 15.81 -24.92
CA MET A 97 18.89 15.70 -24.54
C MET A 97 19.12 14.84 -23.30
N LYS A 98 18.12 14.71 -22.41
CA LYS A 98 18.20 13.90 -21.19
C LYS A 98 17.61 12.49 -21.35
N ALA A 99 17.16 12.11 -22.55
CA ALA A 99 16.60 10.78 -22.79
C ALA A 99 17.58 9.65 -22.40
N THR A 100 18.86 9.77 -22.75
CA THR A 100 19.89 8.76 -22.41
C THR A 100 20.05 8.59 -20.89
N PHE A 101 19.95 9.68 -20.13
CA PHE A 101 19.99 9.63 -18.67
C PHE A 101 18.78 8.87 -18.10
N PHE A 102 17.58 9.11 -18.64
CA PHE A 102 16.40 8.38 -18.17
C PHE A 102 16.39 6.91 -18.60
N ILE A 103 16.98 6.56 -19.75
CA ILE A 103 17.16 5.16 -20.16
C ILE A 103 18.07 4.43 -19.16
N THR A 104 19.21 5.02 -18.79
CA THR A 104 20.11 4.41 -17.78
C THR A 104 19.46 4.38 -16.40
N PHE A 105 18.72 5.41 -16.03
CA PHE A 105 17.93 5.44 -14.79
C PHE A 105 16.93 4.28 -14.73
N ILE A 106 16.16 4.03 -15.80
CA ILE A 106 15.19 2.91 -15.86
C ILE A 106 15.90 1.55 -15.76
N MET A 107 17.05 1.38 -16.41
CA MET A 107 17.79 0.11 -16.33
C MET A 107 18.34 -0.14 -14.91
N VAL A 108 18.87 0.89 -14.25
CA VAL A 108 19.48 0.75 -12.92
C VAL A 108 18.42 0.70 -11.82
N ASP A 109 17.56 1.72 -11.75
CA ASP A 109 16.57 1.84 -10.67
C ASP A 109 15.36 0.94 -10.92
N GLY A 110 14.89 0.86 -12.18
CA GLY A 110 13.75 0.05 -12.55
C GLY A 110 14.09 -1.44 -12.63
N TRP A 111 14.94 -1.85 -13.58
CA TRP A 111 15.18 -3.28 -13.81
C TRP A 111 15.97 -3.93 -12.67
N ALA A 112 17.10 -3.34 -12.27
CA ALA A 112 17.88 -3.90 -11.17
C ALA A 112 17.16 -3.74 -9.83
N GLY A 113 16.33 -2.70 -9.65
CA GLY A 113 15.46 -2.56 -8.48
C GLY A 113 14.44 -3.69 -8.37
N MET A 114 13.72 -4.02 -9.45
CA MET A 114 12.79 -5.16 -9.46
C MET A 114 13.49 -6.51 -9.29
N ALA A 115 14.69 -6.67 -9.86
CA ALA A 115 15.54 -7.84 -9.62
C ALA A 115 16.06 -7.91 -8.18
N GLY A 116 16.22 -6.78 -7.49
CA GLY A 116 16.51 -6.72 -6.07
C GLY A 116 15.29 -7.06 -5.21
N GLU A 117 14.10 -6.62 -5.63
CA GLU A 117 12.86 -6.87 -4.90
C GLU A 117 12.53 -8.36 -4.81
N ILE A 118 12.76 -9.14 -5.88
CA ILE A 118 12.53 -10.60 -5.83
C ILE A 118 13.43 -11.31 -4.80
N LEU A 119 14.66 -10.82 -4.60
CA LEU A 119 15.61 -11.39 -3.64
C LEU A 119 15.25 -11.06 -2.19
N ARG A 120 14.46 -10.00 -1.95
CA ARG A 120 14.05 -9.53 -0.62
C ARG A 120 15.20 -9.50 0.39
N LEU A 121 16.34 -8.93 0.00
CA LEU A 121 17.56 -8.91 0.81
C LEU A 121 17.34 -8.34 2.22
N LYS A 122 16.55 -7.28 2.35
CA LYS A 122 16.29 -6.63 3.63
C LYS A 122 15.54 -7.55 4.62
N PRO A 123 14.35 -8.11 4.31
CA PRO A 123 13.72 -9.11 5.15
C PRO A 123 14.61 -10.33 5.43
N LEU A 124 15.36 -10.81 4.44
CA LEU A 124 16.24 -11.98 4.58
C LEU A 124 17.34 -11.75 5.62
N VAL A 125 18.02 -10.60 5.57
CA VAL A 125 19.08 -10.24 6.53
C VAL A 125 18.49 -10.05 7.93
N ILE A 126 17.35 -9.36 8.03
CA ILE A 126 16.67 -9.14 9.32
C ILE A 126 16.24 -10.47 9.95
N PHE A 127 15.73 -11.41 9.15
CA PHE A 127 15.35 -12.73 9.62
C PHE A 127 16.54 -13.48 10.22
N HIS A 128 17.67 -13.57 9.51
CA HIS A 128 18.87 -14.25 10.01
C HIS A 128 19.44 -13.57 11.26
N LEU A 129 19.41 -12.24 11.30
CA LEU A 129 19.86 -11.49 12.48
C LEU A 129 18.96 -11.76 13.70
N LYS A 130 17.64 -11.73 13.52
CA LYS A 130 16.69 -12.08 14.58
C LYS A 130 16.84 -13.53 15.03
N ASN A 131 17.02 -14.44 14.08
CA ASN A 131 17.19 -15.86 14.37
C ASN A 131 18.47 -16.15 15.17
N MET A 132 19.55 -15.41 14.90
CA MET A 132 20.82 -15.56 15.62
C MET A 132 20.77 -14.99 17.05
N PHE A 133 20.09 -13.85 17.25
CA PHE A 133 20.21 -13.09 18.51
C PHE A 133 18.97 -13.07 19.40
N LEU A 134 17.77 -13.23 18.82
CA LEU A 134 16.49 -12.95 19.51
C LEU A 134 15.56 -14.16 19.61
N VAL A 135 15.64 -15.12 18.69
CA VAL A 135 14.75 -16.28 18.65
C VAL A 135 15.16 -17.31 19.70
N LYS A 136 14.23 -17.66 20.59
CA LYS A 136 14.41 -18.73 21.59
C LYS A 136 13.37 -19.85 21.43
N THR A 137 12.17 -19.51 20.97
CA THR A 137 11.05 -20.44 20.79
C THR A 137 10.58 -20.48 19.33
N ASP A 138 9.85 -21.54 18.95
CA ASP A 138 9.27 -21.65 17.60
C ASP A 138 8.27 -20.52 17.29
N ARG A 139 7.53 -20.03 18.30
CA ARG A 139 6.64 -18.87 18.16
C ARG A 139 7.42 -17.59 17.84
N ASP A 140 8.63 -17.43 18.38
CA ASP A 140 9.49 -16.28 18.05
C ASP A 140 10.01 -16.36 16.62
N ARG A 141 10.26 -17.58 16.12
CA ARG A 141 10.66 -17.81 14.74
C ARG A 141 9.55 -17.42 13.75
N GLU A 142 8.31 -17.76 14.06
CA GLU A 142 7.14 -17.35 13.27
C GLU A 142 7.02 -15.81 13.23
N LYS A 143 7.14 -15.14 14.39
CA LYS A 143 7.16 -13.67 14.46
C LYS A 143 8.32 -13.05 13.67
N ALA A 144 9.48 -13.72 13.64
CA ALA A 144 10.63 -13.29 12.85
C ALA A 144 10.42 -13.44 11.34
N MET A 145 9.58 -14.39 10.92
CA MET A 145 9.27 -14.68 9.50
C MET A 145 8.24 -13.72 8.89
N ASN A 146 7.87 -12.63 9.58
CA ASN A 146 6.92 -11.65 9.07
C ASN A 146 7.44 -10.94 7.80
N PRO A 147 6.82 -11.17 6.63
CA PRO A 147 7.27 -10.61 5.37
C PRO A 147 6.90 -9.12 5.24
N GLY A 148 5.94 -8.61 5.99
CA GLY A 148 5.37 -7.28 5.80
C GLY A 148 4.40 -7.20 4.61
N SER A 149 3.85 -6.00 4.41
CA SER A 149 2.95 -5.68 3.29
C SER A 149 3.73 -5.10 2.11
N VAL A 150 3.05 -4.98 0.97
CA VAL A 150 3.54 -4.18 -0.17
C VAL A 150 3.80 -2.75 0.31
N ASP A 151 4.98 -2.21 -0.01
CA ASP A 151 5.37 -0.83 0.33
C ASP A 151 4.69 0.19 -0.61
N LEU A 152 3.35 0.29 -0.52
CA LEU A 152 2.53 1.21 -1.32
C LEU A 152 3.01 2.67 -1.33
N PRO A 153 3.52 3.25 -0.21
CA PRO A 153 4.02 4.63 -0.20
C PRO A 153 5.20 4.89 -1.14
N GLU A 154 6.00 3.87 -1.43
CA GLU A 154 7.21 3.96 -2.25
C GLU A 154 6.96 3.42 -3.67
N SER A 155 6.34 2.25 -3.79
CA SER A 155 6.11 1.60 -5.08
C SER A 155 5.14 2.39 -5.97
N LEU A 156 4.04 2.95 -5.41
CA LEU A 156 3.06 3.68 -6.23
C LEU A 156 3.67 4.92 -6.90
N PRO A 157 4.36 5.84 -6.19
CA PRO A 157 4.98 6.99 -6.81
C PRO A 157 6.06 6.64 -7.84
N SER A 158 6.87 5.60 -7.59
CA SER A 158 7.89 5.15 -8.53
C SER A 158 7.29 4.64 -9.83
N LEU A 159 6.24 3.80 -9.76
CA LEU A 159 5.49 3.36 -10.96
C LEU A 159 4.88 4.54 -11.72
N GLN A 160 4.35 5.54 -11.01
CA GLN A 160 3.79 6.74 -11.62
C GLN A 160 4.86 7.61 -12.31
N LEU A 161 6.08 7.66 -11.77
CA LEU A 161 7.19 8.35 -12.41
C LEU A 161 7.56 7.69 -13.74
N TYR A 162 7.68 6.35 -13.78
CA TYR A 162 7.95 5.66 -15.04
C TYR A 162 6.81 5.84 -16.05
N PHE A 163 5.56 5.85 -15.59
CA PHE A 163 4.42 6.16 -16.45
C PHE A 163 4.50 7.58 -17.02
N LEU A 164 4.83 8.58 -16.19
CA LEU A 164 5.09 9.96 -16.62
C LEU A 164 6.21 10.02 -17.67
N LEU A 165 7.35 9.36 -17.42
CA LEU A 165 8.46 9.30 -18.37
C LEU A 165 8.01 8.71 -19.71
N GLY A 166 7.24 7.62 -19.68
CA GLY A 166 6.66 7.03 -20.89
C GLY A 166 5.80 8.01 -21.66
N LEU A 167 4.87 8.70 -20.99
CA LEU A 167 4.00 9.67 -21.64
C LEU A 167 4.75 10.88 -22.21
N VAL A 168 5.76 11.40 -21.51
CA VAL A 168 6.55 12.56 -21.96
C VAL A 168 7.44 12.19 -23.15
N TYR A 169 8.14 11.05 -23.06
CA TYR A 169 9.09 10.64 -24.10
C TYR A 169 8.48 9.85 -25.25
N ALA A 170 7.21 9.41 -25.15
CA ALA A 170 6.53 8.70 -26.25
C ALA A 170 6.57 9.46 -27.57
N VAL A 171 6.37 10.79 -27.53
CA VAL A 171 6.37 11.64 -28.73
C VAL A 171 7.77 12.19 -29.04
N VAL A 172 8.60 12.39 -28.00
CA VAL A 172 9.90 13.06 -28.14
C VAL A 172 11.03 12.08 -28.52
N THR A 173 11.16 10.99 -27.78
CA THR A 173 12.22 9.98 -27.97
C THR A 173 11.65 8.57 -27.80
N PRO A 174 11.01 8.00 -28.84
CA PRO A 174 10.30 6.72 -28.75
C PRO A 174 11.16 5.52 -28.31
N ILE A 175 12.48 5.61 -28.50
CA ILE A 175 13.43 4.55 -28.09
C ILE A 175 13.41 4.26 -26.59
N LEU A 176 12.89 5.18 -25.77
CA LEU A 176 12.74 4.98 -24.33
C LEU A 176 11.57 4.04 -23.98
N LEU A 177 10.54 3.96 -24.84
CA LEU A 177 9.33 3.16 -24.58
C LEU A 177 9.60 1.65 -24.42
N PRO A 178 10.40 0.97 -25.28
CA PRO A 178 10.75 -0.42 -25.07
C PRO A 178 11.33 -0.71 -23.68
N PHE A 179 12.17 0.20 -23.15
CA PHE A 179 12.77 0.01 -21.82
C PHE A 179 11.72 0.08 -20.69
N ILE A 180 10.76 0.98 -20.82
CA ILE A 180 9.63 1.10 -19.89
C ILE A 180 8.70 -0.11 -19.99
N LEU A 181 8.41 -0.60 -21.21
CA LEU A 181 7.56 -1.76 -21.41
C LEU A 181 8.18 -3.02 -20.77
N VAL A 182 9.48 -3.24 -20.97
CA VAL A 182 10.21 -4.32 -20.30
C VAL A 182 10.16 -4.16 -18.78
N PHE A 183 10.33 -2.94 -18.27
CA PHE A 183 10.19 -2.66 -16.84
C PHE A 183 8.80 -3.05 -16.32
N PHE A 184 7.70 -2.61 -16.95
CA PHE A 184 6.35 -2.92 -16.50
C PHE A 184 6.02 -4.41 -16.62
N ALA A 185 6.47 -5.08 -17.67
CA ALA A 185 6.31 -6.53 -17.81
C ALA A 185 7.03 -7.26 -16.66
N PHE A 186 8.28 -6.87 -16.37
CA PHE A 186 9.05 -7.48 -15.30
C PHE A 186 8.45 -7.19 -13.91
N ALA A 187 8.06 -5.94 -13.66
CA ALA A 187 7.37 -5.55 -12.43
C ALA A 187 6.05 -6.30 -12.23
N TYR A 188 5.27 -6.50 -13.29
CA TYR A 188 4.02 -7.28 -13.22
C TYR A 188 4.28 -8.72 -12.74
N PHE A 189 5.25 -9.42 -13.35
CA PHE A 189 5.57 -10.79 -12.94
C PHE A 189 6.12 -10.88 -11.52
N VAL A 190 7.03 -9.97 -11.14
CA VAL A 190 7.64 -9.95 -9.80
C VAL A 190 6.58 -9.64 -8.75
N TYR A 191 5.81 -8.56 -8.89
CA TYR A 191 4.79 -8.21 -7.90
C TYR A 191 3.67 -9.26 -7.84
N ARG A 192 3.25 -9.83 -8.97
CA ARG A 192 2.26 -10.92 -8.96
C ARG A 192 2.77 -12.14 -8.18
N HIS A 193 4.02 -12.55 -8.41
CA HIS A 193 4.62 -13.65 -7.65
C HIS A 193 4.71 -13.34 -6.15
N GLN A 194 5.16 -12.15 -5.79
CA GLN A 194 5.33 -11.75 -4.40
C GLN A 194 4.00 -11.56 -3.65
N ILE A 195 2.96 -11.04 -4.31
CA ILE A 195 1.62 -10.90 -3.71
C ILE A 195 1.02 -12.26 -3.40
N ILE A 196 1.21 -13.26 -4.28
CA ILE A 196 0.66 -14.61 -4.07
C ILE A 196 1.42 -15.36 -2.97
N ASN A 197 2.76 -15.26 -2.96
CA ASN A 197 3.58 -16.17 -2.15
C ASN A 197 4.10 -15.57 -0.84
N VAL A 198 4.11 -14.24 -0.70
CA VAL A 198 4.95 -13.60 0.31
C VAL A 198 4.24 -12.47 1.06
N TYR A 199 3.70 -11.46 0.39
CA TYR A 199 3.21 -10.28 1.11
C TYR A 199 1.96 -10.58 1.93
N ASN A 200 1.93 -10.05 3.16
CA ASN A 200 0.75 -10.08 4.00
C ASN A 200 0.13 -8.68 4.06
N GLN A 201 -1.13 -8.55 3.66
CA GLN A 201 -1.85 -7.29 3.62
C GLN A 201 -2.29 -6.87 5.03
N ARG A 202 -1.81 -5.72 5.49
CA ARG A 202 -2.07 -5.21 6.85
C ARG A 202 -3.46 -4.58 7.02
N TYR A 203 -4.03 -4.07 5.94
CA TYR A 203 -5.32 -3.41 5.94
C TYR A 203 -6.00 -3.60 4.59
N GLU A 204 -7.31 -3.75 4.58
CA GLU A 204 -8.11 -3.73 3.36
C GLU A 204 -8.61 -2.31 3.10
N SER A 205 -8.48 -1.84 1.85
CA SER A 205 -8.92 -0.48 1.47
C SER A 205 -9.81 -0.46 0.24
N ALA A 206 -10.13 -1.63 -0.33
CA ALA A 206 -10.97 -1.82 -1.51
C ALA A 206 -10.57 -0.89 -2.66
N ALA A 207 -9.26 -0.75 -2.91
CA ALA A 207 -8.68 0.12 -3.93
C ALA A 207 -9.10 1.61 -3.84
N ALA A 208 -9.47 2.12 -2.66
CA ALA A 208 -9.85 3.53 -2.45
C ALA A 208 -8.73 4.55 -2.76
N PHE A 209 -7.53 4.11 -3.10
CA PHE A 209 -6.45 4.94 -3.62
C PHE A 209 -6.55 5.22 -5.14
N TRP A 210 -7.39 4.49 -5.88
CA TRP A 210 -7.49 4.58 -7.34
C TRP A 210 -7.81 5.98 -7.88
N PRO A 211 -8.76 6.76 -7.30
CA PRO A 211 -9.00 8.14 -7.76
C PRO A 211 -7.75 9.02 -7.69
N HIS A 212 -6.89 8.80 -6.69
CA HIS A 212 -5.62 9.52 -6.57
C HIS A 212 -4.61 9.08 -7.63
N VAL A 213 -4.57 7.80 -7.98
CA VAL A 213 -3.71 7.27 -9.05
C VAL A 213 -4.14 7.82 -10.41
N HIS A 214 -5.43 7.73 -10.71
CA HIS A 214 -6.02 8.28 -11.94
C HIS A 214 -5.74 9.78 -12.07
N GLY A 215 -5.94 10.57 -11.01
CA GLY A 215 -5.65 12.01 -11.02
C GLY A 215 -4.19 12.34 -11.38
N ARG A 216 -3.22 11.55 -10.89
CA ARG A 216 -1.79 11.74 -11.21
C ARG A 216 -1.45 11.30 -12.63
N ILE A 217 -2.09 10.26 -13.15
CA ILE A 217 -1.97 9.85 -14.55
C ILE A 217 -2.47 10.97 -15.47
N ILE A 218 -3.66 11.51 -15.20
CA ILE A 218 -4.19 12.67 -15.94
C ILE A 218 -3.24 13.86 -15.85
N ALA A 219 -2.72 14.17 -14.67
CA ALA A 219 -1.73 15.24 -14.51
C ALA A 219 -0.46 14.97 -15.34
N SER A 220 -0.03 13.72 -15.46
CA SER A 220 1.11 13.32 -16.29
C SER A 220 0.83 13.49 -17.79
N VAL A 221 -0.40 13.20 -18.23
CA VAL A 221 -0.84 13.45 -19.61
C VAL A 221 -0.84 14.95 -19.91
N VAL A 222 -1.42 15.76 -19.03
CA VAL A 222 -1.43 17.23 -19.17
C VAL A 222 0.00 17.77 -19.18
N LEU A 223 0.88 17.29 -18.30
CA LEU A 223 2.28 17.68 -18.26
C LEU A 223 2.99 17.31 -19.57
N SER A 224 2.78 16.10 -20.11
CA SER A 224 3.32 15.70 -21.41
C SER A 224 2.87 16.62 -22.55
N GLN A 225 1.59 16.97 -22.59
CA GLN A 225 1.05 17.90 -23.59
C GLN A 225 1.66 19.31 -23.47
N LEU A 226 1.82 19.84 -22.25
CA LEU A 226 2.44 21.14 -22.00
C LEU A 226 3.93 21.16 -22.40
N LEU A 227 4.66 20.09 -22.12
CA LEU A 227 6.07 19.96 -22.50
C LEU A 227 6.23 19.81 -24.01
N LEU A 228 5.35 19.05 -24.66
CA LEU A 228 5.30 18.93 -26.12
C LEU A 228 5.00 20.27 -26.78
N PHE A 229 4.08 21.06 -26.21
CA PHE A 229 3.82 22.43 -26.64
C PHE A 229 5.08 23.30 -26.54
N GLY A 230 5.79 23.24 -25.40
CA GLY A 230 7.05 23.95 -25.20
C GLY A 230 8.12 23.60 -26.24
N LEU A 231 8.28 22.31 -26.56
CA LEU A 231 9.20 21.82 -27.57
C LEU A 231 8.81 22.30 -28.99
N LEU A 232 7.55 22.16 -29.40
CA LEU A 232 7.10 22.49 -30.75
C LEU A 232 7.06 24.00 -31.02
N SER A 233 6.80 24.80 -29.98
CA SER A 233 6.91 26.27 -30.04
C SER A 233 8.31 26.73 -30.45
N THR A 234 9.36 25.95 -30.13
CA THR A 234 10.74 26.29 -30.54
C THR A 234 11.02 26.06 -32.02
N LYS A 235 10.31 25.12 -32.66
CA LYS A 235 10.58 24.66 -34.04
C LYS A 235 9.83 25.44 -35.12
N LYS A 236 9.27 26.62 -34.79
CA LYS A 236 8.43 27.44 -35.69
C LYS A 236 7.24 26.68 -36.29
N ALA A 237 6.78 25.60 -35.64
CA ALA A 237 5.64 24.80 -36.07
C ALA A 237 4.31 25.46 -35.69
N ALA A 238 4.09 26.71 -36.16
CA ALA A 238 2.97 27.55 -35.77
C ALA A 238 1.60 26.92 -36.10
N ASN A 239 1.52 26.13 -37.17
CA ASN A 239 0.30 25.48 -37.62
C ASN A 239 -0.21 24.39 -36.67
N SER A 240 0.63 23.84 -35.79
CA SER A 240 0.25 22.80 -34.83
C SER A 240 -0.27 23.37 -33.51
N THR A 241 0.02 24.64 -33.23
CA THR A 241 -0.29 25.34 -31.96
C THR A 241 -1.76 25.25 -31.52
N PRO A 242 -2.77 25.43 -32.40
CA PRO A 242 -4.17 25.39 -31.99
C PRO A 242 -4.59 24.01 -31.45
N LEU A 243 -4.15 22.93 -32.11
CA LEU A 243 -4.47 21.56 -31.71
C LEU A 243 -3.85 21.20 -30.35
N LEU A 244 -2.62 21.65 -30.11
CA LEU A 244 -1.89 21.42 -28.85
C LEU A 244 -2.53 22.12 -27.65
N VAL A 245 -3.20 23.26 -27.85
CA VAL A 245 -3.93 23.97 -26.78
C VAL A 245 -5.27 23.29 -26.46
N VAL A 246 -5.94 22.71 -27.46
CA VAL A 246 -7.22 22.01 -27.27
C VAL A 246 -7.04 20.71 -26.46
N LEU A 247 -5.91 20.02 -26.60
CA LEU A 247 -5.65 18.72 -25.94
C LEU A 247 -5.70 18.77 -24.40
N PRO A 248 -5.03 19.71 -23.69
CA PRO A 248 -5.17 19.87 -22.24
C PRO A 248 -6.61 20.17 -21.81
N VAL A 249 -7.32 21.01 -22.56
CA VAL A 249 -8.72 21.36 -22.25
C VAL A 249 -9.63 20.13 -22.35
N LEU A 250 -9.46 19.31 -23.38
CA LEU A 250 -10.17 18.05 -23.53
C LEU A 250 -9.84 17.07 -22.40
N THR A 251 -8.56 16.96 -22.05
CA THR A 251 -8.07 16.06 -20.99
C THR A 251 -8.63 16.45 -19.61
N LEU A 252 -8.67 17.75 -19.31
CA LEU A 252 -9.25 18.27 -18.06
C LEU A 252 -10.77 18.11 -18.01
N THR A 253 -11.45 18.32 -19.14
CA THR A 253 -12.89 18.07 -19.27
C THR A 253 -13.22 16.60 -19.03
N PHE A 254 -12.44 15.69 -19.63
CA PHE A 254 -12.55 14.25 -19.40
C PHE A 254 -12.31 13.89 -17.93
N HIS A 255 -11.28 14.46 -17.30
CA HIS A 255 -11.04 14.25 -15.88
C HIS A 255 -12.22 14.70 -15.01
N LYS A 256 -12.80 15.86 -15.30
CA LYS A 256 -13.99 16.37 -14.59
C LYS A 256 -15.19 15.44 -14.77
N TYR A 257 -15.41 14.93 -15.99
CA TYR A 257 -16.44 13.94 -16.26
C TYR A 257 -16.23 12.66 -15.42
N CYS A 258 -15.02 12.08 -15.46
CA CYS A 258 -14.70 10.89 -14.68
C CYS A 258 -14.83 11.11 -13.18
N LYS A 259 -14.41 12.28 -12.70
CA LYS A 259 -14.54 12.66 -11.29
C LYS A 259 -16.00 12.67 -10.86
N ASN A 260 -16.86 13.32 -11.64
CA ASN A 260 -18.29 13.43 -11.31
C ASN A 260 -19.02 12.09 -11.45
N ARG A 261 -18.65 11.26 -12.43
CA ARG A 261 -19.35 10.00 -12.75
C ARG A 261 -18.89 8.80 -11.90
N PHE A 262 -17.58 8.68 -11.65
CA PHE A 262 -16.98 7.46 -11.09
C PHE A 262 -16.38 7.64 -9.69
N GLU A 263 -15.87 8.83 -9.32
CA GLU A 263 -15.31 9.03 -7.97
C GLU A 263 -16.31 8.73 -6.83
N PRO A 264 -17.63 9.04 -6.96
CA PRO A 264 -18.60 8.69 -5.92
C PRO A 264 -18.57 7.22 -5.51
N ALA A 265 -18.33 6.29 -6.44
CA ALA A 265 -18.26 4.85 -6.14
C ALA A 265 -17.09 4.48 -5.21
N PHE A 266 -16.03 5.29 -5.16
CA PHE A 266 -14.87 5.07 -4.28
C PHE A 266 -14.96 5.83 -2.95
N ARG A 267 -15.95 6.72 -2.81
CA ARG A 267 -16.07 7.65 -1.65
C ARG A 267 -17.36 7.46 -0.87
N LYS A 268 -18.40 6.96 -1.52
CA LYS A 268 -19.73 6.76 -0.96
C LYS A 268 -20.12 5.32 -1.22
N TYR A 269 -20.56 4.64 -0.17
CA TYR A 269 -21.13 3.31 -0.31
C TYR A 269 -22.64 3.43 -0.62
N PRO A 270 -23.15 2.82 -1.69
CA PRO A 270 -24.56 2.92 -2.06
C PRO A 270 -25.44 2.15 -1.07
N LEU A 271 -26.58 2.74 -0.68
CA LEU A 271 -27.52 2.13 0.27
C LEU A 271 -28.19 0.86 -0.28
N GLU A 272 -28.38 0.79 -1.60
CA GLU A 272 -28.94 -0.39 -2.27
C GLU A 272 -28.07 -1.64 -2.06
N GLU A 273 -26.75 -1.50 -2.24
CA GLU A 273 -25.80 -2.60 -1.99
C GLU A 273 -25.72 -2.95 -0.50
N ALA A 274 -25.79 -1.94 0.38
CA ALA A 274 -25.82 -2.15 1.83
C ALA A 274 -27.02 -3.02 2.22
N MET A 275 -28.23 -2.66 1.76
CA MET A 275 -29.44 -3.43 2.04
C MET A 275 -29.40 -4.83 1.44
N ALA A 276 -28.93 -4.97 0.20
CA ALA A 276 -28.81 -6.28 -0.44
C ALA A 276 -27.85 -7.20 0.32
N LYS A 277 -26.71 -6.65 0.79
CA LYS A 277 -25.74 -7.37 1.60
C LYS A 277 -26.30 -7.75 2.97
N ASP A 278 -26.99 -6.84 3.64
CA ASP A 278 -27.64 -7.09 4.94
C ASP A 278 -28.69 -8.22 4.82
N GLN A 279 -29.49 -8.24 3.74
CA GLN A 279 -30.45 -9.30 3.48
C GLN A 279 -29.78 -10.65 3.25
N GLN A 280 -28.67 -10.67 2.49
CA GLN A 280 -27.90 -11.89 2.24
C GLN A 280 -27.29 -12.43 3.53
N ASP A 281 -26.72 -11.56 4.38
CA ASP A 281 -26.09 -11.96 5.63
C ASP A 281 -27.12 -12.47 6.64
N HIS A 282 -28.29 -11.82 6.72
CA HIS A 282 -29.40 -12.29 7.55
C HIS A 282 -29.95 -13.65 7.08
N ALA A 283 -29.99 -13.90 5.76
CA ALA A 283 -30.41 -15.19 5.22
C ALA A 283 -29.37 -16.30 5.45
N ALA A 284 -28.09 -15.97 5.42
CA ALA A 284 -27.00 -16.92 5.67
C ALA A 284 -26.89 -17.28 7.15
N GLU A 285 -27.00 -16.30 8.06
CA GLU A 285 -26.73 -16.46 9.49
C GLU A 285 -27.80 -15.76 10.36
N PRO A 286 -29.04 -16.28 10.41
CA PRO A 286 -30.20 -15.61 11.00
C PRO A 286 -30.16 -15.43 12.54
N GLY A 287 -29.19 -16.04 13.22
CA GLY A 287 -29.07 -16.03 14.69
C GLY A 287 -27.85 -15.29 15.24
N ILE A 288 -27.10 -14.54 14.41
CA ILE A 288 -25.89 -13.87 14.87
C ILE A 288 -26.19 -12.75 15.86
N ASN A 289 -25.59 -12.84 17.04
CA ASN A 289 -25.57 -11.76 18.01
C ASN A 289 -24.49 -10.74 17.62
N LEU A 290 -24.89 -9.78 16.78
CA LEU A 290 -23.99 -8.74 16.29
C LEU A 290 -23.44 -7.88 17.44
N LYS A 291 -24.23 -7.66 18.49
CA LYS A 291 -23.84 -6.86 19.66
C LYS A 291 -22.66 -7.48 20.38
N SER A 292 -22.69 -8.79 20.65
CA SER A 292 -21.56 -9.47 21.30
C SER A 292 -20.33 -9.53 20.39
N SER A 293 -20.51 -9.71 19.08
CA SER A 293 -19.38 -9.77 18.15
C SER A 293 -18.67 -8.42 17.96
N LEU A 294 -19.38 -7.30 18.12
CA LEU A 294 -18.83 -5.96 17.89
C LEU A 294 -18.42 -5.23 19.18
N ALA A 295 -18.82 -5.72 20.36
CA ALA A 295 -18.57 -5.07 21.64
C ALA A 295 -17.09 -4.73 21.85
N ASP A 296 -16.21 -5.71 21.58
CA ASP A 296 -14.77 -5.58 21.85
C ASP A 296 -13.94 -5.28 20.59
N ALA A 297 -14.56 -5.14 19.42
CA ALA A 297 -13.86 -5.07 18.13
C ALA A 297 -12.95 -3.85 17.95
N TYR A 298 -13.29 -2.73 18.60
CA TYR A 298 -12.53 -1.46 18.53
C TYR A 298 -11.88 -1.07 19.87
N LEU A 299 -11.75 -2.03 20.78
CA LEU A 299 -11.04 -1.80 22.04
C LEU A 299 -9.56 -1.51 21.74
N HIS A 300 -8.94 -0.63 22.55
CA HIS A 300 -7.54 -0.31 22.34
C HIS A 300 -6.70 -1.59 22.50
N PRO A 301 -5.73 -1.89 21.60
CA PRO A 301 -4.96 -3.15 21.63
C PRO A 301 -4.29 -3.49 22.96
N ILE A 302 -4.02 -2.48 23.80
CA ILE A 302 -3.49 -2.68 25.16
C ILE A 302 -4.48 -3.45 26.05
N PHE A 303 -5.78 -3.21 25.90
CA PHE A 303 -6.79 -3.84 26.76
C PHE A 303 -7.04 -5.32 26.41
N HIS A 304 -6.81 -5.74 25.16
CA HIS A 304 -6.89 -7.17 24.80
C HIS A 304 -5.82 -8.03 25.48
N SER A 305 -4.66 -7.45 25.81
CA SER A 305 -3.57 -8.22 26.44
C SER A 305 -3.84 -8.63 27.89
N PHE A 306 -4.83 -8.03 28.56
CA PHE A 306 -5.19 -8.41 29.93
C PHE A 306 -6.12 -9.63 29.96
N GLU A 307 -7.01 -9.79 28.97
CA GLU A 307 -7.89 -10.96 28.88
C GLU A 307 -7.14 -12.25 28.48
N GLU A 308 -6.12 -12.17 27.61
CA GLU A 308 -5.33 -13.35 27.23
C GLU A 308 -4.48 -13.90 28.39
N VAL A 309 -4.07 -13.04 29.34
CA VAL A 309 -3.26 -13.46 30.51
C VAL A 309 -4.12 -14.20 31.54
N ASP A 310 -5.36 -13.77 31.75
CA ASP A 310 -6.27 -14.39 32.71
C ASP A 310 -6.75 -15.80 32.30
N LEU A 311 -6.77 -16.12 31.00
CA LEU A 311 -7.14 -17.45 30.50
C LEU A 311 -6.01 -18.50 30.56
N VAL A 312 -4.76 -18.09 30.77
CA VAL A 312 -3.60 -19.00 30.79
C VAL A 312 -3.34 -19.58 32.19
N GLU A 313 -3.87 -19.00 33.26
CA GLU A 313 -3.46 -19.34 34.64
C GLU A 313 -4.28 -20.43 35.34
N VAL A 314 -5.30 -21.05 34.72
CA VAL A 314 -6.09 -22.11 35.38
C VAL A 314 -6.28 -23.35 34.49
N LYS A 315 -5.21 -24.14 34.35
CA LYS A 315 -5.32 -25.58 34.08
C LYS A 315 -4.22 -26.34 34.83
N VAL A 316 -4.32 -26.35 36.16
CA VAL A 316 -3.55 -27.27 37.01
C VAL A 316 -4.30 -28.60 37.06
N ASP A 317 -3.70 -29.60 36.41
CA ASP A 317 -4.10 -31.01 36.42
C ASP A 317 -4.30 -31.53 37.85
N LYS A 318 -5.55 -31.83 38.21
CA LYS A 318 -5.87 -32.72 39.33
C LYS A 318 -6.43 -34.01 38.74
N ASN A 319 -5.53 -34.94 38.40
CA ASN A 319 -5.73 -36.38 38.52
C ASN A 319 -4.48 -37.14 38.02
N GLN A 320 -3.53 -37.40 38.92
CA GLN A 320 -2.66 -38.57 38.80
C GLN A 320 -2.55 -39.24 40.17
N ILE A 321 -3.35 -40.29 40.37
CA ILE A 321 -3.08 -41.30 41.40
C ILE A 321 -2.13 -42.29 40.78
N HIS A 322 -0.93 -42.35 41.36
CA HIS A 322 0.19 -43.19 40.99
C HIS A 322 0.01 -44.60 41.58
N ILE A 323 0.09 -45.64 40.75
CA ILE A 323 0.34 -47.03 41.19
C ILE A 323 1.47 -47.59 40.29
N PRO A 324 2.62 -48.05 40.84
CA PRO A 324 3.74 -48.53 40.04
C PRO A 324 3.84 -50.07 40.01
N SER A 325 4.21 -50.65 38.86
CA SER A 325 4.93 -51.95 38.75
C SER A 325 5.60 -52.12 37.35
N PRO A 326 6.64 -52.96 37.18
CA PRO A 326 7.82 -52.60 36.38
C PRO A 326 8.11 -53.40 35.09
N SER A 327 8.99 -52.81 34.26
CA SER A 327 9.95 -53.32 33.25
C SER A 327 9.63 -54.50 32.31
N ALA A 328 9.76 -54.26 31.00
CA ALA A 328 10.41 -55.17 30.04
C ALA A 328 10.97 -54.40 28.82
N ASN A 329 12.04 -54.96 28.24
CA ASN A 329 13.05 -54.38 27.36
C ASN A 329 12.68 -54.24 25.85
N GLU A 330 13.44 -53.34 25.19
CA GLU A 330 14.12 -53.47 23.88
C GLU A 330 13.43 -53.21 22.51
N LEU A 331 14.11 -52.31 21.77
CA LEU A 331 14.49 -52.28 20.34
C LEU A 331 13.52 -51.76 19.25
N THR A 332 14.00 -50.71 18.56
CA THR A 332 13.58 -50.07 17.29
C THR A 332 14.14 -50.80 16.03
N PRO A 333 13.96 -50.34 14.76
CA PRO A 333 12.83 -49.82 13.96
C PRO A 333 12.86 -50.50 12.53
N PRO A 334 12.62 -49.88 11.34
CA PRO A 334 11.73 -48.79 10.85
C PRO A 334 10.90 -49.19 9.58
N SER A 335 9.87 -48.44 9.17
CA SER A 335 9.56 -48.05 7.75
C SER A 335 8.20 -47.32 7.56
N GLN A 336 8.23 -46.29 6.70
CA GLN A 336 7.11 -45.51 6.12
C GLN A 336 6.41 -46.29 4.95
N PRO A 337 5.57 -45.69 4.07
CA PRO A 337 4.40 -44.79 4.20
C PRO A 337 3.15 -45.40 3.51
N HIS A 338 1.97 -44.77 3.56
CA HIS A 338 1.07 -44.50 2.41
C HIS A 338 -0.40 -44.22 2.83
N TYR A 339 -0.91 -43.15 2.22
CA TYR A 339 -2.29 -42.77 1.88
C TYR A 339 -3.38 -43.85 1.94
N ALA A 340 -4.55 -43.49 2.47
CA ALA A 340 -5.84 -43.62 1.77
C ALA A 340 -6.98 -42.92 2.55
N ASN A 341 -7.85 -42.25 1.81
CA ASN A 341 -9.16 -41.74 2.22
C ASN A 341 -10.04 -42.86 2.82
N HIS A 342 -10.94 -42.52 3.74
CA HIS A 342 -12.36 -42.87 3.58
C HIS A 342 -13.26 -42.07 4.54
N HIS A 343 -14.38 -41.66 3.96
CA HIS A 343 -15.58 -41.10 4.58
C HIS A 343 -16.27 -42.10 5.53
N GLU A 344 -17.16 -41.51 6.34
CA GLU A 344 -18.44 -42.01 6.85
C GLU A 344 -18.58 -42.40 8.34
N ASP A 345 -19.63 -41.78 8.90
CA ASP A 345 -20.56 -42.23 9.93
C ASP A 345 -20.24 -42.04 11.43
N GLU A 346 -20.68 -40.87 11.93
CA GLU A 346 -21.19 -40.72 13.30
C GLU A 346 -22.54 -41.43 13.46
N PRO A 347 -22.77 -42.13 14.58
CA PRO A 347 -24.09 -42.31 15.12
C PRO A 347 -24.35 -41.37 16.30
N SER A 348 -25.43 -40.61 16.14
CA SER A 348 -26.19 -39.87 17.15
C SER A 348 -26.47 -40.68 18.44
N HIS A 349 -26.24 -40.08 19.60
CA HIS A 349 -26.97 -40.42 20.82
C HIS A 349 -27.52 -39.20 21.56
N ASN A 350 -28.82 -39.26 21.81
CA ASN A 350 -29.65 -38.28 22.48
C ASN A 350 -29.41 -38.22 24.00
N VAL A 351 -29.35 -36.97 24.48
CA VAL A 351 -30.01 -36.39 25.67
C VAL A 351 -29.95 -37.17 26.99
N HIS A 352 -29.29 -36.58 27.99
CA HIS A 352 -29.88 -36.42 29.32
C HIS A 352 -29.63 -35.01 29.87
N GLN A 353 -30.75 -34.36 30.17
CA GLN A 353 -30.92 -33.03 30.72
C GLN A 353 -30.83 -33.16 32.24
N GLN A 354 -29.98 -32.36 32.89
CA GLN A 354 -30.05 -32.23 34.34
C GLN A 354 -29.86 -30.77 34.74
N GLU A 355 -30.97 -30.19 35.19
CA GLU A 355 -31.08 -28.90 35.85
C GLU A 355 -30.21 -28.86 37.11
N VAL A 356 -29.43 -27.79 37.28
CA VAL A 356 -28.91 -27.37 38.58
C VAL A 356 -29.11 -25.85 38.67
N GLY A 357 -29.95 -25.44 39.61
CA GLY A 357 -30.29 -24.04 39.88
C GLY A 357 -29.14 -23.21 40.46
N PRO A 358 -29.29 -21.87 40.51
CA PRO A 358 -28.19 -20.96 40.80
C PRO A 358 -28.00 -20.72 42.30
N PRO A 359 -26.78 -20.41 42.77
CA PRO A 359 -26.62 -19.70 44.03
C PRO A 359 -26.69 -18.19 43.78
N SER A 360 -27.54 -17.58 44.59
CA SER A 360 -27.86 -16.16 44.70
C SER A 360 -26.73 -15.29 45.29
N ASN A 361 -26.77 -14.02 44.88
CA ASN A 361 -26.29 -12.80 45.54
C ASN A 361 -24.85 -12.33 45.26
N LEU A 362 -24.73 -11.37 44.35
CA LEU A 362 -23.91 -10.17 44.53
C LEU A 362 -24.57 -9.01 43.77
N SER A 363 -25.01 -8.03 44.56
CA SER A 363 -25.69 -6.78 44.20
C SER A 363 -24.82 -5.88 43.32
N HIS A 364 -25.37 -5.41 42.20
CA HIS A 364 -24.90 -4.21 41.53
C HIS A 364 -26.05 -3.23 41.31
N ASP A 365 -25.81 -2.02 41.77
CA ASP A 365 -26.73 -0.88 41.83
C ASP A 365 -27.31 -0.51 40.45
N GLU A 366 -28.62 -0.29 40.44
CA GLU A 366 -29.35 0.37 39.35
C GLU A 366 -28.86 1.83 39.23
N VAL A 367 -28.29 2.17 38.07
CA VAL A 367 -28.24 3.56 37.60
C VAL A 367 -29.18 3.66 36.41
N ASP A 368 -30.38 4.15 36.70
CA ASP A 368 -31.41 4.53 35.76
C ASP A 368 -30.88 5.61 34.80
N SER A 369 -30.93 5.35 33.51
CA SER A 369 -30.63 6.32 32.46
C SER A 369 -31.65 6.15 31.35
N SER A 370 -32.80 6.77 31.58
CA SER A 370 -33.89 7.00 30.62
C SER A 370 -33.38 7.18 29.18
N SER A 371 -33.66 6.19 28.33
CA SER A 371 -33.47 6.29 26.89
C SER A 371 -34.79 6.73 26.25
N ILE A 372 -34.79 7.92 25.66
CA ILE A 372 -35.89 8.43 24.85
C ILE A 372 -35.94 7.60 23.58
N VAL A 373 -36.95 6.74 23.46
CA VAL A 373 -37.27 5.98 22.26
C VAL A 373 -37.99 6.91 21.28
N TYR A 374 -37.38 7.18 20.13
CA TYR A 374 -38.10 7.74 18.98
C TYR A 374 -38.74 6.59 18.22
N GLN A 375 -40.06 6.47 18.34
CA GLN A 375 -40.88 5.55 17.56
C GLN A 375 -41.26 6.22 16.24
N TYR A 376 -40.83 5.66 15.11
CA TYR A 376 -41.30 6.06 13.79
C TYR A 376 -42.50 5.19 13.41
N ASP A 377 -43.69 5.75 13.49
CA ASP A 377 -44.88 5.16 12.87
C ASP A 377 -44.81 5.38 11.36
N ILE A 378 -44.68 4.30 10.59
CA ILE A 378 -44.77 4.31 9.13
C ILE A 378 -46.25 4.14 8.78
N GLU A 379 -46.98 5.26 8.65
CA GLU A 379 -48.23 5.28 7.89
C GLU A 379 -47.91 5.32 6.39
N SER A 380 -48.35 4.29 5.67
CA SER A 380 -48.37 4.29 4.20
C SER A 380 -49.40 5.28 3.67
N PRO A 381 -49.06 6.18 2.73
CA PRO A 381 -50.06 6.85 1.93
C PRO A 381 -50.28 6.13 0.60
N HIS A 382 -51.55 5.83 0.40
CA HIS A 382 -52.21 5.37 -0.81
C HIS A 382 -51.68 5.93 -2.14
N HIS A 383 -51.68 5.03 -3.13
CA HIS A 383 -51.68 5.31 -4.56
C HIS A 383 -52.60 6.49 -4.95
N VAL A 384 -52.05 7.45 -5.71
CA VAL A 384 -52.82 8.25 -6.66
C VAL A 384 -52.01 8.40 -7.95
N HIS A 385 -52.53 7.80 -9.01
CA HIS A 385 -52.16 8.08 -10.40
C HIS A 385 -52.56 9.51 -10.77
N HIS A 386 -51.72 10.23 -11.50
CA HIS A 386 -52.18 11.14 -12.54
C HIS A 386 -51.16 11.23 -13.69
N HIS A 387 -51.73 11.40 -14.88
CA HIS A 387 -51.19 11.36 -16.24
C HIS A 387 -49.97 12.23 -16.52
#